data_AF-A0A1L5YNE5-F1
#
_entry.id   AF-A0A1L5YNE5-F1
#
_cell.length_a   1.000
_cell.length_b   1.000
_cell.length_c   1.000
_cell.angle_alpha   90.00
_cell.angle_beta   90.00
_cell.angle_gamma   90.00
#
_symmetry.space_group_name_H-M   'P 1'
#
loop_
_entity.id
_entity.type
_entity.pdbx_description
1 polymer ?
#
loop_
_entity_poly.entity_id
_entity_poly.type
_entity_poly.pdbx_seq_one_letter_code
_entity_poly.pdbx_strand_id
1 'polypeptide(L)'
;YTHNWPYDPMVGNTPTQATLVWSTLSILALFLGIGAVLYVYGQLKTIGDPFDQHGKKGILTTPELEADEQHVRPTQRLVYKFFAFAMIVFLMQVFAGILCANDFVRTDRLLGFNIAQIFPITVVRSWHVLLQIFWFFICWIGYTVFFLPVLSKVPRGQTFLINLLFWMGVLVGAGVVFGIYLGPKSMLNDTLAYWFGSQGWEFMELGRFWQYMMLAAFVLWIVIIYR
;
A
#
# COMPACT_ATOMS: atom_id res chain seq x y z
N TYR A 1 24.21 -21.68 -7.00
CA TYR A 1 22.94 -21.12 -7.51
C TYR A 1 22.27 -20.19 -6.52
N THR A 2 22.26 -20.50 -5.21
CA THR A 2 21.57 -19.69 -4.18
C THR A 2 22.49 -19.18 -3.07
N HIS A 3 23.81 -19.05 -3.33
CA HIS A 3 24.80 -18.58 -2.34
C HIS A 3 24.77 -19.34 -0.99
N ASN A 4 24.75 -20.68 -1.03
CA ASN A 4 24.70 -21.56 0.14
C ASN A 4 23.45 -21.41 1.02
N TRP A 5 22.34 -20.91 0.46
CA TRP A 5 21.04 -20.91 1.12
C TRP A 5 20.21 -22.13 0.70
N PRO A 6 19.45 -22.78 1.62
CA PRO A 6 19.30 -22.47 3.05
C PRO A 6 20.47 -22.99 3.90
N TYR A 7 20.60 -22.48 5.13
CA TYR A 7 21.60 -22.95 6.09
C TYR A 7 21.37 -24.42 6.43
N ASP A 8 22.35 -25.25 6.11
CA ASP A 8 22.33 -26.69 6.40
C ASP A 8 23.78 -27.23 6.45
N PRO A 9 24.34 -27.40 7.67
CA PRO A 9 25.70 -27.92 7.84
C PRO A 9 25.90 -29.34 7.28
N MET A 10 24.86 -30.16 7.17
CA MET A 10 24.98 -31.56 6.73
C MET A 10 25.35 -31.67 5.26
N VAL A 11 24.93 -30.69 4.44
CA VAL A 11 25.29 -30.55 3.03
C VAL A 11 26.39 -29.49 2.80
N GLY A 12 27.00 -28.98 3.86
CA GLY A 12 28.07 -27.99 3.79
C GLY A 12 27.61 -26.57 3.48
N ASN A 13 26.30 -26.28 3.61
CA ASN A 13 25.76 -24.94 3.42
C ASN A 13 26.07 -24.07 4.65
N THR A 14 27.20 -23.38 4.59
CA THR A 14 27.58 -22.33 5.54
C THR A 14 27.68 -20.97 4.85
N PRO A 15 27.62 -19.85 5.60
CA PRO A 15 27.80 -18.51 5.04
C PRO A 15 29.10 -18.41 4.23
N THR A 16 29.01 -17.83 3.04
CA THR A 16 30.19 -17.63 2.19
C THR A 16 31.03 -16.46 2.70
N GLN A 17 32.33 -16.45 2.35
CA GLN A 17 33.21 -15.32 2.67
C GLN A 17 32.67 -14.00 2.11
N ALA A 18 32.09 -14.02 0.90
CA ALA A 18 31.47 -12.86 0.30
C ALA A 18 30.31 -12.31 1.14
N THR A 19 29.47 -13.18 1.72
CA THR A 19 28.38 -12.78 2.63
C THR A 19 28.93 -12.01 3.82
N LEU A 20 29.98 -12.51 4.48
CA LEU A 20 30.58 -11.87 5.66
C LEU A 20 31.22 -10.52 5.35
N VAL A 21 31.97 -10.43 4.24
CA VAL A 21 32.63 -9.20 3.81
C VAL A 21 31.59 -8.13 3.46
N TRP A 22 30.59 -8.45 2.64
CA TRP A 22 29.58 -7.48 2.25
C TRP A 22 28.67 -7.05 3.41
N SER A 23 28.37 -7.93 4.37
CA SER A 23 27.67 -7.55 5.60
C SER A 23 28.47 -6.55 6.44
N THR A 24 29.80 -6.73 6.54
CA THR A 24 30.64 -5.81 7.30
C THR A 24 30.78 -4.46 6.58
N LEU A 25 31.03 -4.49 5.27
CA LEU A 25 31.15 -3.29 4.45
C LEU A 25 29.84 -2.48 4.40
N SER A 26 28.67 -3.12 4.38
CA SER A 26 27.39 -2.42 4.34
C SER A 26 27.11 -1.64 5.64
N ILE A 27 27.49 -2.20 6.80
CA ILE A 27 27.40 -1.51 8.09
C ILE A 27 28.33 -0.28 8.12
N LEU A 28 29.57 -0.43 7.66
CA LEU A 28 30.52 0.69 7.57
C LEU A 28 30.02 1.77 6.61
N ALA A 29 29.52 1.37 5.43
CA ALA A 29 28.95 2.29 4.46
C ALA A 29 27.72 3.03 5.02
N LEU A 30 26.88 2.36 5.80
CA LEU A 30 25.74 2.99 6.49
C LEU A 30 26.20 4.07 7.47
N PHE A 31 27.19 3.78 8.31
CA PHE A 31 27.72 4.78 9.25
C PHE A 31 28.35 5.97 8.54
N LEU A 32 29.14 5.72 7.49
CA LEU A 32 29.72 6.79 6.67
C LEU A 32 28.63 7.62 5.98
N GLY A 33 27.60 6.97 5.46
CA GLY A 33 26.46 7.63 4.83
C GLY A 33 25.69 8.52 5.81
N ILE A 34 25.38 8.01 7.01
CA ILE A 34 24.73 8.79 8.08
C ILE A 34 25.61 9.98 8.46
N GLY A 35 26.91 9.77 8.68
CA GLY A 35 27.86 10.83 9.01
C GLY A 35 27.94 11.91 7.93
N ALA A 36 28.00 11.51 6.66
CA ALA A 36 28.02 12.43 5.52
C ALA A 36 26.73 13.26 5.43
N VAL A 37 25.57 12.61 5.56
CA VAL A 37 24.27 13.31 5.55
C VAL A 37 24.16 14.29 6.71
N LEU A 38 24.55 13.89 7.92
CA LEU A 38 24.53 14.78 9.10
C LEU A 38 25.52 15.94 8.96
N TYR A 39 26.70 15.70 8.39
CA TYR A 39 27.67 16.75 8.10
C TYR A 39 27.12 17.76 7.09
N VAL A 40 26.61 17.29 5.95
CA VAL A 40 26.01 18.16 4.92
C VAL A 40 24.83 18.93 5.49
N TYR A 41 23.92 18.26 6.22
CA TYR A 41 22.80 18.91 6.87
C TYR A 41 23.24 19.98 7.88
N GLY A 42 24.27 19.69 8.67
CA GLY A 42 24.87 20.64 9.61
C GLY A 42 25.43 21.89 8.91
N GLN A 43 26.15 21.70 7.79
CA GLN A 43 26.66 22.81 6.98
C GLN A 43 25.51 23.63 6.36
N LEU A 44 24.49 22.97 5.78
CA LEU A 44 23.35 23.66 5.18
C LEU A 44 22.55 24.47 6.22
N LYS A 45 22.40 23.97 7.46
CA LYS A 45 21.75 24.72 8.54
C LYS A 45 22.46 26.04 8.86
N THR A 46 23.79 26.10 8.67
CA THR A 46 24.54 27.34 8.92
C THR A 46 24.36 28.40 7.82
N ILE A 47 23.86 28.01 6.65
CA ILE A 47 23.68 28.90 5.47
C ILE A 47 22.33 29.65 5.56
N GLY A 48 21.47 29.34 6.55
CA GLY A 48 20.13 29.89 6.67
C GLY A 48 19.13 29.16 5.77
N ASP A 49 17.85 29.17 6.14
CA ASP A 49 16.80 28.48 5.38
C ASP A 49 16.49 29.26 4.08
N PRO A 50 16.69 28.68 2.88
CA PRO A 50 16.35 29.34 1.61
C PRO A 50 14.86 29.70 1.50
N PHE A 51 14.00 29.06 2.30
CA PHE A 51 12.56 29.27 2.32
C PHE A 51 12.09 30.21 3.45
N ASP A 52 12.99 30.71 4.30
CA ASP A 52 12.69 31.69 5.35
C ASP A 52 12.81 33.14 4.84
N GLN A 53 12.44 33.39 3.58
CA GLN A 53 12.49 34.73 2.98
C GLN A 53 11.30 35.62 3.36
N HIS A 54 10.32 35.13 4.12
CA HIS A 54 9.08 35.88 4.36
C HIS A 54 8.53 35.90 5.78
N GLY A 55 9.21 35.39 6.81
CA GLY A 55 8.73 35.51 8.21
C GLY A 55 7.31 34.97 8.45
N LYS A 56 6.73 34.26 7.47
CA LYS A 56 5.42 33.64 7.54
C LYS A 56 5.60 32.31 8.26
N LYS A 57 5.51 32.40 9.58
CA LYS A 57 5.37 31.25 10.45
C LYS A 57 4.20 30.40 9.96
N GLY A 58 4.53 29.19 9.51
CA GLY A 58 3.58 28.11 9.29
C GLY A 58 3.11 28.01 7.85
N ILE A 59 3.57 26.97 7.18
CA ILE A 59 2.77 26.30 6.16
C ILE A 59 1.45 25.95 6.85
N LEU A 60 0.39 26.72 6.58
CA LEU A 60 -0.98 26.49 7.05
C LEU A 60 -1.20 26.69 8.57
N THR A 61 -1.05 27.91 9.07
CA THR A 61 -1.71 28.26 10.35
C THR A 61 -3.23 28.18 10.19
N THR A 62 -3.92 27.55 11.16
CA THR A 62 -5.40 27.45 11.24
C THR A 62 -6.17 28.72 10.83
N PRO A 63 -5.74 29.95 11.19
CA PRO A 63 -6.41 31.16 10.71
C PRO A 63 -6.36 31.40 9.19
N GLU A 64 -5.34 30.95 8.45
CA GLU A 64 -5.32 31.06 6.96
C GLU A 64 -6.25 30.03 6.28
N LEU A 65 -6.55 28.92 6.95
CA LEU A 65 -7.54 27.91 6.51
C LEU A 65 -8.98 28.35 6.82
N GLU A 66 -9.17 29.15 7.87
CA GLU A 66 -10.47 29.64 8.34
C GLU A 66 -10.83 31.06 7.85
N ALA A 67 -9.85 31.85 7.37
CA ALA A 67 -10.04 33.25 6.98
C ALA A 67 -10.74 33.46 5.62
N ASP A 68 -10.65 32.48 4.72
CA ASP A 68 -11.50 32.45 3.53
C ASP A 68 -12.56 31.39 3.78
N GLU A 69 -13.81 31.67 3.42
CA GLU A 69 -14.89 30.68 3.37
C GLU A 69 -14.52 29.55 2.38
N GLN A 70 -13.62 28.65 2.79
CA GLN A 70 -13.22 27.48 2.01
C GLN A 70 -14.37 26.48 2.11
N HIS A 71 -15.45 26.79 1.40
CA HIS A 71 -16.49 25.84 1.06
C HIS A 71 -15.80 24.62 0.45
N VAL A 72 -15.86 23.49 1.17
CA VAL A 72 -15.36 22.20 0.68
C VAL A 72 -15.92 21.99 -0.72
N ARG A 73 -15.03 22.04 -1.72
CA ARG A 73 -15.44 22.02 -3.12
C ARG A 73 -16.17 20.70 -3.39
N PRO A 74 -17.16 20.67 -4.31
CA PRO A 74 -17.88 19.44 -4.63
C PRO A 74 -16.96 18.27 -4.98
N THR A 75 -15.81 18.52 -5.60
CA THR A 75 -14.79 17.50 -5.90
C THR A 75 -14.06 16.99 -4.67
N GLN A 76 -13.79 17.82 -3.66
CA GLN A 76 -13.17 17.40 -2.40
C GLN A 76 -14.13 16.52 -1.58
N ARG A 77 -15.44 16.79 -1.63
CA ARG A 77 -16.44 15.92 -0.98
C ARG A 77 -16.46 14.49 -1.52
N LEU A 78 -16.05 14.29 -2.78
CA LEU A 78 -15.92 12.94 -3.36
C LEU A 78 -14.80 12.12 -2.73
N VAL A 79 -13.91 12.74 -1.96
CA VAL A 79 -12.82 12.03 -1.29
C VAL A 79 -13.32 11.23 -0.08
N TYR A 80 -14.44 11.64 0.54
CA TYR A 80 -14.98 10.94 1.72
C TYR A 80 -15.26 9.47 1.46
N LYS A 81 -15.76 9.11 0.26
CA LYS A 81 -15.98 7.71 -0.11
C LYS A 81 -14.68 6.92 -0.26
N PHE A 82 -13.56 7.54 -0.66
CA PHE A 82 -12.25 6.87 -0.71
C PHE A 82 -11.79 6.51 0.70
N PHE A 83 -11.84 7.45 1.63
CA PHE A 83 -11.47 7.19 3.02
C PHE A 83 -12.43 6.22 3.72
N ALA A 84 -13.74 6.35 3.50
CA ALA A 84 -14.72 5.40 4.03
C ALA A 84 -14.47 3.98 3.52
N PHE A 85 -14.20 3.83 2.22
CA PHE A 85 -13.85 2.53 1.63
C PHE A 85 -12.51 2.00 2.16
N ALA A 86 -11.49 2.85 2.28
CA ALA A 86 -10.21 2.48 2.88
C ALA A 86 -10.37 1.99 4.32
N MET A 87 -11.24 2.63 5.12
CA MET A 87 -11.53 2.18 6.48
C MET A 87 -12.19 0.80 6.52
N ILE A 88 -13.14 0.52 5.61
CA ILE A 88 -13.75 -0.82 5.49
C ILE A 88 -12.68 -1.87 5.17
N VAL A 89 -11.81 -1.59 4.20
CA VAL A 89 -10.73 -2.49 3.82
C VAL A 89 -9.72 -2.66 4.95
N PHE A 90 -9.38 -1.59 5.66
CA PHE A 90 -8.49 -1.62 6.81
C PHE A 90 -9.04 -2.53 7.91
N LEU A 91 -10.32 -2.39 8.26
CA LEU A 91 -10.95 -3.28 9.23
C LEU A 91 -10.90 -4.74 8.76
N MET A 92 -11.20 -5.00 7.48
CA MET A 92 -11.08 -6.33 6.90
C MET A 92 -9.64 -6.89 6.99
N GLN A 93 -8.63 -6.05 6.78
CA GLN A 93 -7.22 -6.39 6.91
C GLN A 93 -6.84 -6.75 8.35
N VAL A 94 -7.33 -5.99 9.33
CA VAL A 94 -7.13 -6.28 10.76
C VAL A 94 -7.80 -7.60 11.14
N PHE A 95 -9.04 -7.84 10.70
CA PHE A 95 -9.72 -9.12 10.91
C PHE A 95 -8.95 -10.29 10.31
N ALA A 96 -8.47 -10.16 9.07
CA ALA A 96 -7.63 -11.18 8.43
C ALA A 96 -6.33 -11.44 9.23
N GLY A 97 -5.74 -10.40 9.81
CA GLY A 97 -4.57 -10.52 10.69
C GLY A 97 -4.86 -11.27 11.98
N ILE A 98 -6.00 -10.99 12.63
CA ILE A 98 -6.45 -11.70 13.82
C ILE A 98 -6.66 -13.19 13.51
N LEU A 99 -7.29 -13.51 12.37
CA LEU A 99 -7.49 -14.89 11.94
C LEU A 99 -6.16 -15.61 11.66
N CYS A 100 -5.24 -14.95 10.96
CA CYS A 100 -3.90 -15.49 10.69
C CYS A 100 -3.11 -15.76 11.98
N ALA A 101 -3.15 -14.83 12.95
CA ALA A 101 -2.48 -15.02 14.24
C ALA A 101 -3.09 -16.16 15.06
N ASN A 102 -4.41 -16.38 14.98
CA ASN A 102 -5.09 -17.45 15.69
C ASN A 102 -4.60 -18.84 15.27
N ASP A 103 -4.36 -19.06 13.97
CA ASP A 103 -3.88 -20.33 13.43
C ASP A 103 -2.51 -20.74 14.03
N PHE A 104 -1.66 -19.78 14.43
CA PHE A 104 -0.35 -20.06 15.03
C PHE A 104 -0.40 -20.47 16.51
N VAL A 105 -1.42 -20.05 17.26
CA VAL A 105 -1.51 -20.27 18.73
C VAL A 105 -2.20 -21.60 19.09
N ARG A 106 -2.83 -22.26 18.11
CA ARG A 106 -3.77 -23.39 18.24
C ARG A 106 -5.13 -22.97 18.80
N THR A 107 -6.12 -22.90 17.92
CA THR A 107 -7.19 -23.90 17.88
C THR A 107 -7.69 -23.87 16.45
N ASP A 108 -7.86 -25.03 15.83
CA ASP A 108 -8.75 -25.27 14.69
C ASP A 108 -10.21 -24.80 14.94
N ARG A 109 -10.44 -23.98 15.97
CA ARG A 109 -11.71 -23.42 16.45
C ARG A 109 -11.50 -22.04 17.06
N LEU A 110 -11.89 -20.98 16.38
CA LEU A 110 -12.12 -19.67 17.02
C LEU A 110 -13.53 -19.70 17.64
N LEU A 111 -13.65 -19.42 18.94
CA LEU A 111 -14.96 -19.40 19.64
C LEU A 111 -15.78 -20.71 19.49
N GLY A 112 -15.13 -21.84 19.21
CA GLY A 112 -15.79 -23.15 19.01
C GLY A 112 -16.12 -23.53 17.55
N PHE A 113 -15.94 -22.64 16.57
CA PHE A 113 -16.19 -22.90 15.15
C PHE A 113 -14.92 -23.21 14.37
N ASN A 114 -14.92 -24.25 13.51
CA ASN A 114 -13.76 -24.56 12.66
C ASN A 114 -13.58 -23.56 11.52
N ILE A 115 -12.92 -22.45 11.84
CA ILE A 115 -12.68 -21.35 10.92
C ILE A 115 -11.69 -21.75 9.82
N ALA A 116 -10.73 -22.63 10.10
CA ALA A 116 -9.72 -23.04 9.13
C ALA A 116 -10.30 -23.72 7.88
N GLN A 117 -11.46 -24.39 8.00
CA GLN A 117 -12.19 -24.94 6.84
C GLN A 117 -12.81 -23.86 5.94
N ILE A 118 -13.25 -22.76 6.56
CA ILE A 118 -13.90 -21.66 5.83
C ILE A 118 -12.83 -20.72 5.28
N PHE A 119 -11.86 -20.32 6.10
CA PHE A 119 -10.80 -19.39 5.76
C PHE A 119 -9.43 -20.03 6.04
N PRO A 120 -8.83 -20.69 5.04
CA PRO A 120 -7.50 -21.27 5.18
C PRO A 120 -6.43 -20.20 5.46
N ILE A 121 -5.37 -20.56 6.19
CA ILE A 121 -4.25 -19.66 6.51
C ILE A 121 -3.67 -18.97 5.28
N THR A 122 -3.60 -19.68 4.16
CA THR A 122 -3.12 -19.14 2.88
C THR A 122 -3.98 -17.95 2.44
N VAL A 123 -5.30 -18.07 2.49
CA VAL A 123 -6.24 -17.01 2.09
C VAL A 123 -6.21 -15.82 3.06
N VAL A 124 -6.27 -16.07 4.37
CA VAL A 124 -6.30 -14.96 5.36
C VAL A 124 -4.98 -14.21 5.42
N ARG A 125 -3.85 -14.90 5.25
CA ARG A 125 -2.53 -14.27 5.14
C ARG A 125 -2.45 -13.41 3.89
N SER A 126 -2.86 -13.95 2.73
CA SER A 126 -2.91 -13.23 1.46
C SER A 126 -3.75 -11.96 1.57
N TRP A 127 -4.97 -12.06 2.14
CA TRP A 127 -5.82 -10.90 2.42
C TRP A 127 -5.15 -9.90 3.34
N HIS A 128 -4.55 -10.34 4.45
CA HIS A 128 -3.90 -9.44 5.40
C HIS A 128 -2.79 -8.61 4.75
N VAL A 129 -1.94 -9.24 3.93
CA VAL A 129 -0.81 -8.58 3.28
C VAL A 129 -1.26 -7.66 2.14
N LEU A 130 -2.14 -8.13 1.25
CA LEU A 130 -2.56 -7.34 0.10
C LEU A 130 -3.52 -6.21 0.46
N LEU A 131 -4.47 -6.45 1.37
CA LEU A 131 -5.39 -5.38 1.80
C LEU A 131 -4.63 -4.27 2.52
N GLN A 132 -3.53 -4.58 3.22
CA GLN A 132 -2.67 -3.58 3.87
C GLN A 132 -2.11 -2.59 2.88
N ILE A 133 -1.57 -3.10 1.76
CA ILE A 133 -1.05 -2.26 0.68
C ILE A 133 -2.20 -1.48 0.04
N PHE A 134 -3.32 -2.16 -0.21
CA PHE A 134 -4.45 -1.60 -0.94
C PHE A 134 -5.11 -0.41 -0.23
N TRP A 135 -5.50 -0.54 1.05
CA TRP A 135 -6.15 0.58 1.76
C TRP A 135 -5.22 1.78 1.91
N PHE A 136 -3.92 1.54 2.13
CA PHE A 136 -2.90 2.58 2.19
C PHE A 136 -2.85 3.38 0.89
N PHE A 137 -2.81 2.70 -0.27
CA PHE A 137 -2.82 3.37 -1.57
C PHE A 137 -4.12 4.13 -1.84
N ILE A 138 -5.29 3.59 -1.45
CA ILE A 138 -6.58 4.30 -1.59
C ILE A 138 -6.58 5.60 -0.77
N CYS A 139 -5.99 5.61 0.43
CA CYS A 139 -5.82 6.82 1.23
C CYS A 139 -4.94 7.85 0.53
N TRP A 140 -3.82 7.44 -0.07
CA TRP A 140 -2.95 8.35 -0.83
C TRP A 140 -3.61 8.93 -2.07
N ILE A 141 -4.37 8.11 -2.80
CA ILE A 141 -5.19 8.59 -3.93
C ILE A 141 -6.22 9.60 -3.43
N GLY A 142 -6.91 9.31 -2.32
CA GLY A 142 -7.87 10.23 -1.71
C GLY A 142 -7.22 11.56 -1.31
N TYR A 143 -6.07 11.51 -0.63
CA TYR A 143 -5.28 12.66 -0.23
C TYR A 143 -4.91 13.54 -1.43
N THR A 144 -4.32 12.96 -2.47
CA THR A 144 -3.94 13.74 -3.67
C THR A 144 -5.14 14.41 -4.33
N VAL A 145 -6.25 13.69 -4.50
CA VAL A 145 -7.49 14.25 -5.06
C VAL A 145 -8.06 15.39 -4.19
N PHE A 146 -7.90 15.33 -2.87
CA PHE A 146 -8.33 16.38 -1.96
C PHE A 146 -7.53 17.68 -2.15
N PHE A 147 -6.22 17.57 -2.40
CA PHE A 147 -5.32 18.71 -2.57
C PHE A 147 -5.32 19.31 -3.99
N LEU A 148 -5.72 18.57 -5.03
CA LEU A 148 -5.72 19.07 -6.42
C LEU A 148 -6.39 20.44 -6.61
N PRO A 149 -7.59 20.71 -6.04
CA PRO A 149 -8.25 22.00 -6.23
C PRO A 149 -7.58 23.18 -5.52
N VAL A 150 -6.64 22.91 -4.60
CA VAL A 150 -5.82 23.94 -3.95
C VAL A 150 -4.68 24.36 -4.88
N LEU A 151 -4.17 23.44 -5.69
CA LEU A 151 -3.06 23.68 -6.61
C LEU A 151 -3.49 24.30 -7.94
N SER A 152 -4.68 23.93 -8.46
CA SER A 152 -5.16 24.40 -9.76
C SER A 152 -6.69 24.51 -9.82
N LYS A 153 -7.19 25.27 -10.80
CA LYS A 153 -8.64 25.35 -11.09
C LYS A 153 -9.12 23.99 -11.61
N VAL A 154 -10.23 23.51 -11.04
CA VAL A 154 -10.80 22.20 -11.37
C VAL A 154 -11.22 22.12 -12.85
N PRO A 155 -10.65 21.19 -13.65
CA PRO A 155 -11.03 21.00 -15.04
C PRO A 155 -12.45 20.47 -15.19
N ARG A 156 -13.07 20.73 -16.37
CA ARG A 156 -14.38 20.14 -16.69
C ARG A 156 -14.28 18.61 -16.75
N GLY A 157 -15.23 17.93 -16.10
CA GLY A 157 -15.30 16.46 -16.06
C GLY A 157 -14.48 15.79 -14.95
N GLN A 158 -13.80 16.55 -14.07
CA GLN A 158 -12.97 15.96 -13.00
C GLN A 158 -13.76 15.06 -12.05
N THR A 159 -15.00 15.45 -11.70
CA THR A 159 -15.91 14.65 -10.88
C THR A 159 -16.15 13.25 -11.46
N PHE A 160 -16.33 13.15 -12.79
CA PHE A 160 -16.53 11.87 -13.45
C PHE A 160 -15.28 10.98 -13.35
N LEU A 161 -14.09 11.54 -13.63
CA LEU A 161 -12.84 10.78 -13.56
C LEU A 161 -12.53 10.31 -12.13
N ILE A 162 -12.78 11.14 -11.12
CA ILE A 162 -12.64 10.75 -9.70
C ILE A 162 -13.63 9.64 -9.34
N ASN A 163 -14.86 9.70 -9.86
CA ASN A 163 -15.85 8.64 -9.65
C ASN A 163 -15.45 7.33 -10.34
N LEU A 164 -14.96 7.40 -11.58
CA LEU A 164 -14.45 6.26 -12.31
C LEU A 164 -13.26 5.62 -11.58
N LEU A 165 -12.30 6.42 -11.14
CA LEU A 165 -11.13 5.95 -10.38
C LEU A 165 -11.55 5.22 -9.10
N PHE A 166 -12.52 5.77 -8.37
CA PHE A 166 -13.06 5.13 -7.18
C PHE A 166 -13.65 3.75 -7.48
N TRP A 167 -14.51 3.66 -8.50
CA TRP A 167 -15.15 2.40 -8.86
C TRP A 167 -14.17 1.37 -9.42
N MET A 168 -13.15 1.80 -10.16
CA MET A 168 -12.04 0.91 -10.56
C MET A 168 -11.34 0.36 -9.31
N GLY A 169 -11.03 1.21 -8.33
CA GLY A 169 -10.49 0.76 -7.04
C GLY A 169 -11.39 -0.26 -6.35
N VAL A 170 -12.68 0.04 -6.20
CA VAL A 170 -13.64 -0.89 -5.58
C VAL A 170 -13.68 -2.25 -6.30
N LEU A 171 -13.69 -2.25 -7.63
CA LEU A 171 -13.66 -3.48 -8.43
C LEU A 171 -12.37 -4.27 -8.22
N VAL A 172 -11.21 -3.61 -8.21
CA VAL A 172 -9.93 -4.28 -7.89
C VAL A 172 -9.94 -4.85 -6.48
N GLY A 173 -10.40 -4.09 -5.48
CA GLY A 173 -10.49 -4.56 -4.09
C GLY A 173 -11.42 -5.76 -3.94
N ALA A 174 -12.58 -5.74 -4.60
CA ALA A 174 -13.47 -6.91 -4.67
C ALA A 174 -12.79 -8.10 -5.35
N GLY A 175 -12.08 -7.85 -6.46
CA GLY A 175 -11.30 -8.85 -7.18
C GLY A 175 -10.23 -9.52 -6.31
N VAL A 176 -9.54 -8.75 -5.46
CA VAL A 176 -8.59 -9.27 -4.46
C VAL A 176 -9.31 -10.19 -3.48
N VAL A 177 -10.40 -9.72 -2.88
CA VAL A 177 -11.14 -10.50 -1.87
C VAL A 177 -11.66 -11.82 -2.45
N PHE A 178 -12.41 -11.75 -3.54
CA PHE A 178 -13.04 -12.93 -4.13
C PHE A 178 -12.05 -13.81 -4.88
N GLY A 179 -11.10 -13.23 -5.63
CA GLY A 179 -10.12 -13.97 -6.40
C GLY A 179 -9.20 -14.83 -5.53
N ILE A 180 -8.71 -14.25 -4.42
CA ILE A 180 -7.84 -14.95 -3.46
C ILE A 180 -8.61 -16.01 -2.67
N TYR A 181 -9.90 -15.84 -2.44
CA TYR A 181 -10.71 -16.87 -1.80
C TYR A 181 -10.99 -18.06 -2.73
N LEU A 182 -11.32 -17.78 -3.99
CA LEU A 182 -11.75 -18.79 -4.96
C LEU A 182 -10.59 -19.60 -5.56
N GLY A 183 -9.41 -18.99 -5.72
CA GLY A 183 -8.25 -19.64 -6.33
C GLY A 183 -7.75 -20.87 -5.54
N PRO A 184 -7.28 -20.71 -4.30
CA PRO A 184 -6.75 -21.79 -3.48
C PRO A 184 -7.76 -22.88 -3.10
N LYS A 185 -9.08 -22.57 -3.15
CA LYS A 185 -10.14 -23.57 -2.91
C LYS A 185 -10.46 -24.44 -4.13
N SER A 186 -9.70 -24.31 -5.22
CA SER A 186 -9.93 -25.05 -6.48
C SER A 186 -11.35 -24.88 -7.03
N MET A 187 -12.00 -23.74 -6.74
CA MET A 187 -13.34 -23.42 -7.24
C MET A 187 -13.31 -22.85 -8.66
N LEU A 188 -12.12 -22.52 -9.16
CA LEU A 188 -11.87 -22.00 -10.50
C LEU A 188 -10.97 -22.97 -11.29
N ASN A 189 -11.21 -23.08 -12.59
CA ASN A 189 -10.30 -23.76 -13.52
C ASN A 189 -8.96 -22.99 -13.57
N ASP A 190 -7.84 -23.66 -13.85
CA ASP A 190 -6.47 -23.10 -13.84
C ASP A 190 -6.36 -21.80 -14.67
N THR A 191 -6.96 -21.77 -15.86
CA THR A 191 -6.99 -20.59 -16.72
C THR A 191 -7.75 -19.43 -16.06
N LEU A 192 -8.88 -19.70 -15.42
CA LEU A 192 -9.67 -18.68 -14.72
C LEU A 192 -8.97 -18.23 -13.43
N ALA A 193 -8.30 -19.12 -12.72
CA ALA A 193 -7.52 -18.80 -11.53
C ALA A 193 -6.35 -17.86 -11.86
N TYR A 194 -5.65 -18.07 -12.98
CA TYR A 194 -4.58 -17.17 -13.43
C TYR A 194 -5.09 -15.74 -13.72
N TRP A 195 -6.27 -15.61 -14.36
CA TRP A 195 -6.81 -14.31 -14.76
C TRP A 195 -7.55 -13.59 -13.62
N PHE A 196 -8.38 -14.29 -12.85
CA PHE A 196 -9.30 -13.71 -11.87
C PHE A 196 -9.11 -14.22 -10.44
N GLY A 197 -8.33 -15.27 -10.24
CA GLY A 197 -8.07 -15.91 -8.94
C GLY A 197 -6.79 -15.41 -8.28
N SER A 198 -5.95 -16.35 -7.82
CA SER A 198 -4.67 -16.08 -7.15
C SER A 198 -3.47 -16.56 -7.97
N GLN A 199 -2.43 -15.73 -8.09
CA GLN A 199 -1.16 -16.07 -8.77
C GLN A 199 -0.16 -16.79 -7.85
N GLY A 200 -0.36 -16.80 -6.54
CA GLY A 200 0.51 -17.50 -5.58
C GLY A 200 1.84 -16.82 -5.26
N TRP A 201 2.11 -15.62 -5.78
CA TRP A 201 3.27 -14.82 -5.40
C TRP A 201 2.90 -13.81 -4.33
N GLU A 202 3.50 -13.91 -3.15
CA GLU A 202 3.27 -12.95 -2.06
C GLU A 202 3.46 -11.50 -2.54
N PHE A 203 2.59 -10.60 -2.09
CA PHE A 203 2.45 -9.20 -2.56
C PHE A 203 1.94 -9.01 -4.00
N MET A 204 1.90 -10.07 -4.81
CA MET A 204 1.45 -10.05 -6.20
C MET A 204 0.41 -11.16 -6.48
N GLU A 205 -0.43 -11.45 -5.50
CA GLU A 205 -1.34 -12.60 -5.60
C GLU A 205 -2.56 -12.31 -6.48
N LEU A 206 -2.82 -11.05 -6.82
CA LEU A 206 -3.97 -10.67 -7.66
C LEU A 206 -3.90 -11.35 -9.03
N GLY A 207 -5.04 -11.86 -9.51
CA GLY A 207 -5.19 -12.33 -10.89
C GLY A 207 -4.78 -11.27 -11.92
N ARG A 208 -4.35 -11.75 -13.11
CA ARG A 208 -3.76 -10.89 -14.16
C ARG A 208 -4.70 -9.78 -14.64
N PHE A 209 -6.00 -10.04 -14.70
CA PHE A 209 -7.01 -9.04 -15.06
C PHE A 209 -7.03 -7.88 -14.06
N TRP A 210 -7.02 -8.20 -12.77
CA TRP A 210 -7.03 -7.22 -11.69
C TRP A 210 -5.75 -6.37 -11.66
N GLN A 211 -4.61 -6.98 -12.00
CA GLN A 211 -3.33 -6.26 -12.16
C GLN A 211 -3.42 -5.21 -13.28
N TYR A 212 -3.96 -5.56 -14.45
CA TYR A 212 -4.13 -4.61 -15.55
C TYR A 212 -5.15 -3.51 -15.22
N MET A 213 -6.25 -3.85 -14.54
CA MET A 213 -7.22 -2.86 -14.09
C MET A 213 -6.62 -1.90 -13.05
N MET A 214 -5.79 -2.40 -12.12
CA MET A 214 -5.06 -1.58 -11.16
C MET A 214 -4.07 -0.63 -11.86
N LEU A 215 -3.33 -1.13 -12.85
CA LEU A 215 -2.43 -0.29 -13.66
C LEU A 215 -3.22 0.80 -14.39
N ALA A 216 -4.35 0.46 -15.00
CA ALA A 216 -5.22 1.43 -15.65
C ALA A 216 -5.75 2.48 -14.66
N ALA A 217 -6.06 2.09 -13.42
CA ALA A 217 -6.46 3.01 -12.36
C ALA A 217 -5.31 3.97 -11.98
N PHE A 218 -4.07 3.49 -11.89
CA PHE A 218 -2.90 4.36 -11.65
C PHE A 218 -2.64 5.32 -12.80
N VAL A 219 -2.75 4.88 -14.05
CA VAL A 219 -2.63 5.77 -15.21
C VAL A 219 -3.72 6.85 -15.18
N LEU A 220 -4.98 6.46 -14.91
CA LEU A 220 -6.08 7.40 -14.76
C LEU A 220 -5.81 8.41 -13.62
N TRP A 221 -5.26 7.95 -12.49
CA TRP A 221 -4.90 8.81 -11.37
C TRP A 221 -3.83 9.84 -11.76
N ILE A 222 -2.78 9.45 -12.49
CA ILE A 222 -1.77 10.38 -13.02
C ILE A 222 -2.41 11.40 -13.98
N VAL A 223 -3.32 10.95 -14.86
CA VAL A 223 -4.06 11.85 -15.76
C VAL A 223 -4.91 12.86 -14.98
N ILE A 224 -5.54 12.44 -13.88
CA ILE A 224 -6.33 13.31 -13.00
C ILE A 224 -5.44 14.38 -12.35
N ILE A 225 -4.21 14.04 -11.96
CA ILE A 225 -3.25 14.97 -11.36
C ILE A 225 -2.68 15.94 -12.40
N TYR A 226 -2.38 15.45 -13.60
CA TYR A 226 -1.77 16.25 -14.67
C TYR A 226 -2.72 17.33 -15.23
N ARG A 227 -4.03 17.07 -15.24
CA ARG A 227 -5.06 17.98 -15.74
C ARG A 227 -5.38 19.12 -14.78
#